data_AF-A0A372JKV8-F1
#
_entry.id   AF-A0A372JKV8-F1
#
_cell.length_a   1.000
_cell.length_b   1.000
_cell.length_c   1.000
_cell.angle_alpha   90.00
_cell.angle_beta   90.00
_cell.angle_gamma   90.00
#
_symmetry.space_group_name_H-M   'P 1'
#
loop_
_entity.id
_entity.type
_entity.pdbx_description
1 polymer ?
#
loop_
_entity_poly.entity_id
_entity_poly.type
_entity_poly.pdbx_seq_one_letter_code
_entity_poly.pdbx_strand_id
1 'polypeptide(L)'
;MLVEKITAPGEDLPADWDCAGTTGYDALGMIGGLFLDPAGEKPLTRAYAEFTGGATAFAEVEREARRYVAEHGLRPEIDRLHRVLVRARPADDLDALRAALVELLVAMRVYRAYVTPGEEPPEQARRVLDEASRECSAPLVPEVAHEALHGDPEFVVRFQQVSAPLAAKGVEDTAFYRWSRMAALNEVGGDPARFAVTPADFHAHCRRVAAGRPLSLTTLSTHDTKRQEDVRARLAVLAEIPHEWESAVRVWRAPSSPLEPDLEYLMWQTLVGAWPITEERMAGFLTKAMREAKTRTNWITPDEGYERAVLEYLHTALSSGTAEEVIRFAARLEPATRVNALGQKIVQLTVPGVPDVYQGCELVGGSLVDPDNRRPVDFERRRAALARLDDDAPPGGLDDEKLLVTSRALRLRRDEPSWFAPPSPHEPLTAVGPAAEHAVAFRRGRAVTVATRLPVALDRLGGWTSTLLDPGGEGEWRDLLTGEVHRGPLLELAVVLERMPVALLVPEDRA
;
A
#
# COMPACT_ATOMS: atom_id res chain seq x y z
N MET A 1 2.10 17.14 -16.57
CA MET A 1 2.04 17.50 -15.14
C MET A 1 1.43 16.35 -14.37
N LEU A 2 1.97 15.98 -13.22
CA LEU A 2 1.40 14.97 -12.31
C LEU A 2 0.95 15.66 -11.03
N VAL A 3 -0.01 15.08 -10.32
CA VAL A 3 -0.50 15.58 -9.04
C VAL A 3 -0.24 14.55 -7.93
N GLU A 4 0.29 14.99 -6.81
CA GLU A 4 0.27 14.18 -5.59
C GLU A 4 -1.14 14.28 -4.98
N LYS A 5 -1.94 13.25 -5.23
CA LYS A 5 -3.32 13.17 -4.75
C LYS A 5 -3.64 11.75 -4.37
N ILE A 6 -4.09 11.57 -3.13
CA ILE A 6 -4.54 10.29 -2.61
C ILE A 6 -6.00 10.06 -2.99
N THR A 7 -6.29 8.99 -3.72
CA THR A 7 -7.65 8.60 -4.13
C THR A 7 -8.18 7.50 -3.22
N ALA A 8 -9.37 7.69 -2.66
CA ALA A 8 -10.08 6.62 -1.98
C ALA A 8 -10.59 5.56 -2.99
N PRO A 9 -10.96 4.35 -2.55
CA PRO A 9 -11.58 3.37 -3.41
C PRO A 9 -12.82 3.93 -4.13
N GLY A 10 -12.83 3.87 -5.46
CA GLY A 10 -13.93 4.38 -6.29
C GLY A 10 -13.94 5.89 -6.51
N GLU A 11 -12.93 6.61 -6.03
CA GLU A 11 -12.77 8.05 -6.29
C GLU A 11 -11.99 8.28 -7.59
N ASP A 12 -12.57 9.02 -8.53
CA ASP A 12 -11.87 9.47 -9.73
C ASP A 12 -11.29 10.88 -9.55
N LEU A 13 -10.18 11.16 -10.23
CA LEU A 13 -9.70 12.54 -10.38
C LEU A 13 -10.70 13.36 -11.21
N PRO A 14 -10.99 14.64 -10.86
CA PRO A 14 -11.87 15.49 -11.65
C PRO A 14 -11.46 15.51 -13.13
N ALA A 15 -12.45 15.37 -14.02
CA ALA A 15 -12.22 15.16 -15.45
C ALA A 15 -11.63 16.39 -16.15
N ASP A 16 -11.82 17.57 -15.59
CA ASP A 16 -11.35 18.87 -16.06
C ASP A 16 -9.95 19.24 -15.56
N TRP A 17 -9.33 18.42 -14.72
CA TRP A 17 -7.95 18.63 -14.29
C TRP A 17 -6.96 18.41 -15.45
N ASP A 18 -6.20 19.46 -15.76
CA ASP A 18 -5.09 19.43 -16.73
C ASP A 18 -3.86 18.70 -16.17
N CYS A 19 -4.01 17.41 -15.88
CA CYS A 19 -2.94 16.55 -15.38
C CYS A 19 -2.93 15.17 -16.03
N ALA A 20 -1.75 14.58 -16.11
CA ALA A 20 -1.52 13.24 -16.65
C ALA A 20 -2.06 12.13 -15.73
N GLY A 21 -2.17 12.40 -14.42
CA GLY A 21 -2.58 11.45 -13.39
C GLY A 21 -1.93 11.74 -12.04
N THR A 22 -1.95 10.75 -11.17
CA THR A 22 -1.42 10.78 -9.80
C THR A 22 0.06 10.42 -9.76
N THR A 23 0.64 10.51 -8.56
CA THR A 23 1.96 9.93 -8.22
C THR A 23 1.93 8.41 -7.96
N GLY A 24 0.77 7.75 -8.08
CA GLY A 24 0.67 6.29 -8.21
C GLY A 24 0.35 5.49 -6.94
N TYR A 25 -0.04 6.13 -5.83
CA TYR A 25 -0.47 5.41 -4.61
C TYR A 25 -1.71 4.52 -4.84
N ASP A 26 -2.57 4.90 -5.79
CA ASP A 26 -3.70 4.10 -6.24
C ASP A 26 -3.25 2.78 -6.87
N ALA A 27 -2.19 2.80 -7.69
CA ALA A 27 -1.58 1.59 -8.22
C ALA A 27 -0.89 0.78 -7.10
N LEU A 28 -0.22 1.44 -6.14
CA LEU A 28 0.43 0.79 -4.99
C LEU A 28 -0.56 -0.10 -4.23
N GLY A 29 -1.73 0.44 -3.86
CA GLY A 29 -2.76 -0.30 -3.13
C GLY A 29 -3.32 -1.49 -3.93
N MET A 30 -3.54 -1.30 -5.24
CA MET A 30 -4.05 -2.37 -6.12
C MET A 30 -3.03 -3.50 -6.30
N ILE A 31 -1.75 -3.18 -6.45
CA ILE A 31 -0.67 -4.17 -6.61
C ILE A 31 -0.39 -4.86 -5.29
N GLY A 32 -0.26 -4.13 -4.17
CA GLY A 32 -0.03 -4.73 -2.85
C GLY A 32 -1.14 -5.70 -2.45
N GLY A 33 -2.41 -5.30 -2.63
CA GLY A 33 -3.58 -6.12 -2.33
C GLY A 33 -3.69 -7.39 -3.17
N LEU A 34 -3.12 -7.41 -4.38
CA LEU A 34 -3.13 -8.59 -5.27
C LEU A 34 -2.31 -9.75 -4.69
N PHE A 35 -1.28 -9.44 -3.89
CA PHE A 35 -0.38 -10.43 -3.26
C PHE A 35 -0.77 -10.76 -1.82
N LEU A 36 -1.90 -10.24 -1.32
CA LEU A 36 -2.46 -10.60 -0.03
C LEU A 36 -3.49 -11.72 -0.19
N ASP A 37 -3.37 -12.76 0.66
CA ASP A 37 -4.32 -13.87 0.67
C ASP A 37 -5.61 -13.46 1.38
N PRO A 38 -6.76 -13.36 0.68
CA PRO A 38 -8.04 -13.05 1.34
C PRO A 38 -8.43 -14.07 2.42
N ALA A 39 -7.94 -15.32 2.38
CA ALA A 39 -8.19 -16.30 3.43
C ALA A 39 -7.56 -15.91 4.78
N GLY A 40 -6.53 -15.07 4.76
CA GLY A 40 -5.86 -14.54 5.94
C GLY A 40 -6.66 -13.51 6.74
N GLU A 41 -7.67 -12.87 6.14
CA GLU A 41 -8.36 -11.73 6.75
C GLU A 41 -8.99 -12.09 8.11
N LYS A 42 -9.85 -13.10 8.12
CA LYS A 42 -10.58 -13.52 9.33
C LYS A 42 -9.65 -13.99 10.44
N PRO A 43 -8.72 -14.93 10.21
CA PRO A 43 -7.84 -15.41 11.28
C PRO A 43 -6.87 -14.33 11.79
N LEU A 44 -6.34 -13.44 10.93
CA LEU A 44 -5.51 -12.32 11.38
C LEU A 44 -6.33 -11.29 12.18
N THR A 45 -7.55 -10.97 11.76
CA THR A 45 -8.45 -10.07 12.51
C THR A 45 -8.72 -10.63 13.90
N ARG A 46 -9.03 -11.93 14.00
CA ARG A 46 -9.24 -12.61 15.28
C ARG A 46 -7.98 -12.56 16.15
N ALA A 47 -6.84 -12.99 15.61
CA ALA A 47 -5.58 -13.02 16.34
C ALA A 47 -5.17 -11.64 16.86
N TYR A 48 -5.34 -10.60 16.04
CA TYR A 48 -5.09 -9.22 16.40
C TYR A 48 -6.04 -8.73 17.51
N ALA A 49 -7.35 -8.98 17.38
CA ALA A 49 -8.34 -8.58 18.38
C ALA A 49 -8.10 -9.29 19.73
N GLU A 50 -7.75 -10.58 19.72
CA GLU A 50 -7.41 -11.33 20.93
C GLU A 50 -6.08 -10.86 21.55
N PHE A 51 -5.10 -10.48 20.74
CA PHE A 51 -3.80 -9.97 21.22
C PHE A 51 -3.94 -8.59 21.88
N THR A 52 -4.74 -7.72 21.26
CA THR A 52 -4.87 -6.31 21.66
C THR A 52 -5.99 -6.06 22.67
N GLY A 53 -7.05 -6.86 22.64
CA GLY A 53 -8.31 -6.56 23.33
C GLY A 53 -9.03 -5.33 22.77
N GLY A 54 -8.60 -4.81 21.61
CA GLY A 54 -9.06 -3.56 21.02
C GLY A 54 -10.20 -3.72 20.02
N ALA A 55 -10.35 -2.72 19.16
CA ALA A 55 -11.39 -2.68 18.13
C ALA A 55 -11.28 -3.85 17.15
N THR A 56 -12.41 -4.24 16.58
CA THR A 56 -12.49 -5.32 15.56
C THR A 56 -12.74 -4.80 14.15
N ALA A 57 -12.95 -3.48 13.99
CA ALA A 57 -13.18 -2.82 12.71
C ALA A 57 -12.38 -1.52 12.60
N PHE A 58 -11.73 -1.33 11.45
CA PHE A 58 -10.92 -0.14 11.19
C PHE A 58 -11.73 1.17 11.21
N ALA A 59 -12.99 1.13 10.74
CA ALA A 59 -13.85 2.32 10.66
C ALA A 59 -14.06 3.01 12.02
N GLU A 60 -14.10 2.24 13.12
CA GLU A 60 -14.20 2.79 14.47
C GLU A 60 -12.93 3.56 14.84
N VAL A 61 -11.77 2.93 14.64
CA VAL A 61 -10.44 3.52 14.91
C VAL A 61 -10.21 4.76 14.06
N GLU A 62 -10.58 4.72 12.78
CA GLU A 62 -10.48 5.85 11.87
C GLU A 62 -11.31 7.04 12.35
N ARG A 63 -12.58 6.81 12.70
CA ARG A 63 -13.49 7.85 13.16
C ARG A 63 -12.98 8.50 14.45
N GLU A 64 -12.50 7.71 15.40
CA GLU A 64 -11.93 8.21 16.65
C GLU A 64 -10.65 9.02 16.42
N ALA A 65 -9.76 8.53 15.55
CA ALA A 65 -8.51 9.21 15.22
C ALA A 65 -8.75 10.55 14.49
N ARG A 66 -9.67 10.57 13.52
CA ARG A 66 -10.11 11.81 12.85
C ARG A 66 -10.70 12.79 13.85
N ARG A 67 -11.61 12.34 14.73
CA ARG A 67 -12.19 13.19 15.78
C ARG A 67 -11.13 13.78 16.70
N TYR A 68 -10.20 12.95 17.18
CA TYR A 68 -9.08 13.41 18.01
C TYR A 68 -8.27 14.51 17.31
N VAL A 69 -7.92 14.30 16.04
CA VAL A 69 -7.16 15.29 15.26
C VAL A 69 -7.95 16.57 15.04
N ALA A 70 -9.25 16.50 14.74
CA ALA A 70 -10.09 17.68 14.60
C ALA A 70 -10.16 18.50 15.91
N GLU A 71 -10.25 17.84 17.06
CA GLU A 71 -10.43 18.48 18.37
C GLU A 71 -9.11 18.99 18.99
N HIS A 72 -7.96 18.45 18.56
CA HIS A 72 -6.66 18.78 19.14
C HIS A 72 -5.69 19.33 18.09
N GLY A 73 -5.28 18.51 17.10
CA GLY A 73 -4.22 18.84 16.14
C GLY A 73 -4.60 19.92 15.13
N LEU A 74 -5.85 19.96 14.69
CA LEU A 74 -6.41 20.92 13.73
C LEU A 74 -7.47 21.82 14.36
N ARG A 75 -7.44 21.97 15.69
CA ARG A 75 -8.41 22.80 16.41
C ARG A 75 -8.46 24.24 15.87
N PRO A 76 -7.34 24.94 15.60
CA PRO A 76 -7.39 26.28 15.03
C PRO A 76 -8.11 26.37 13.69
N GLU A 77 -7.92 25.38 12.81
CA GLU A 77 -8.56 25.26 11.51
C GLU A 77 -10.07 25.03 11.66
N ILE A 78 -10.47 24.12 12.55
CA ILE A 78 -11.88 23.84 12.88
C ILE A 78 -12.55 25.08 13.46
N ASP A 79 -11.92 25.75 14.43
CA ASP A 79 -12.49 26.95 15.05
C ASP A 79 -12.61 28.09 14.03
N ARG A 80 -11.68 28.21 13.08
CA ARG A 80 -11.79 29.16 11.97
C ARG A 80 -12.93 28.81 11.04
N LEU A 81 -13.03 27.56 10.61
CA LEU A 81 -14.08 27.09 9.71
C LEU A 81 -15.47 27.27 10.34
N HIS A 82 -15.60 26.98 11.64
CA HIS A 82 -16.83 27.23 12.40
C HIS A 82 -17.20 28.71 12.44
N ARG A 83 -16.25 29.64 12.67
CA ARG A 83 -16.55 31.09 12.58
C ARG A 83 -17.04 31.51 11.20
N VAL A 84 -16.49 30.94 10.13
CA VAL A 84 -16.97 31.21 8.76
C VAL A 84 -18.39 30.66 8.58
N LEU A 85 -18.65 29.44 9.03
CA LEU A 85 -19.97 28.81 9.01
C LEU A 85 -21.02 29.63 9.77
N VAL A 86 -20.71 30.14 10.96
CA VAL A 86 -21.62 30.97 11.76
C VAL A 86 -21.98 32.28 11.04
N ARG A 87 -21.04 32.88 10.29
CA ARG A 87 -21.33 34.09 9.50
C ARG A 87 -22.19 33.79 8.28
N ALA A 88 -21.93 32.67 7.61
CA ALA A 88 -22.69 32.23 6.44
C ALA A 88 -24.12 31.80 6.84
N ARG A 89 -24.23 31.12 7.98
CA ARG A 89 -25.45 30.53 8.49
C ARG A 89 -25.55 30.71 10.02
N PRO A 90 -26.12 31.83 10.47
CA PRO A 90 -26.43 32.01 11.89
C PRO A 90 -27.35 30.90 12.39
N ALA A 91 -27.03 30.32 13.54
CA ALA A 91 -27.84 29.31 14.22
C ALA A 91 -28.00 29.71 15.70
N ASP A 92 -29.15 29.35 16.29
CA ASP A 92 -29.42 29.62 17.70
C ASP A 92 -28.49 28.82 18.62
N ASP A 93 -28.15 27.59 18.21
CA ASP A 93 -27.24 26.69 18.92
C ASP A 93 -25.90 26.55 18.16
N LEU A 94 -24.93 27.37 18.57
CA LEU A 94 -23.60 27.40 17.97
C LEU A 94 -22.78 26.13 18.26
N ASP A 95 -23.03 25.48 19.41
CA ASP A 95 -22.33 24.26 19.81
C ASP A 95 -22.84 23.07 18.99
N ALA A 96 -24.16 22.97 18.78
CA ALA A 96 -24.74 21.99 17.87
C ALA A 96 -24.24 22.16 16.42
N LEU A 97 -24.09 23.40 15.96
CA LEU A 97 -23.54 23.70 14.63
C LEU A 97 -22.06 23.27 14.52
N ARG A 98 -21.28 23.49 15.59
CA ARG A 98 -19.89 23.03 15.67
C ARG A 98 -19.81 21.50 15.66
N ALA A 99 -20.66 20.84 16.43
CA ALA A 99 -20.73 19.38 16.48
C ALA A 99 -21.06 18.78 15.12
N ALA A 100 -22.05 19.34 14.41
CA ALA A 100 -22.40 18.92 13.05
C ALA A 100 -21.26 19.12 12.04
N LEU A 101 -20.55 20.25 12.12
CA LEU A 101 -19.37 20.50 11.27
C LEU A 101 -18.28 19.44 11.49
N VAL A 102 -17.94 19.15 12.74
CA VAL A 102 -16.92 18.16 13.09
C VAL A 102 -17.38 16.76 12.68
N GLU A 103 -18.63 16.40 12.94
CA GLU A 103 -19.17 15.07 12.59
C GLU A 103 -19.15 14.83 11.08
N LEU A 104 -19.57 15.82 10.28
CA LEU A 104 -19.50 15.73 8.82
C LEU A 104 -18.06 15.58 8.32
N LEU A 105 -17.12 16.39 8.82
CA LEU A 105 -15.70 16.31 8.44
C LEU A 105 -15.08 14.96 8.80
N VAL A 106 -15.45 14.39 9.95
CA VAL A 106 -15.00 13.06 10.40
C VAL A 106 -15.57 11.95 9.52
N ALA A 107 -16.81 12.08 9.04
CA ALA A 107 -17.48 11.10 8.17
C ALA A 107 -17.01 11.14 6.69
N MET A 108 -16.19 12.12 6.30
CA MET A 108 -15.65 12.21 4.94
C MET A 108 -14.71 11.03 4.62
N ARG A 109 -15.11 10.20 3.66
CA ARG A 109 -14.33 9.02 3.18
C ARG A 109 -13.28 9.34 2.11
N VAL A 110 -13.28 10.56 1.60
CA VAL A 110 -12.25 11.09 0.68
C VAL A 110 -11.48 12.21 1.35
N TYR A 111 -10.32 12.56 0.80
CA TYR A 111 -9.54 13.72 1.26
C TYR A 111 -10.33 15.02 1.14
N ARG A 112 -11.02 15.24 0.01
CA ARG A 112 -11.84 16.43 -0.22
C ARG A 112 -12.83 16.22 -1.35
N ALA A 113 -14.00 16.83 -1.22
CA ALA A 113 -14.97 16.99 -2.31
C ALA A 113 -14.61 18.26 -3.10
N TYR A 114 -14.36 18.16 -4.40
CA TYR A 114 -13.97 19.32 -5.21
C TYR A 114 -15.21 20.11 -5.65
N VAL A 115 -15.39 21.31 -5.09
CA VAL A 115 -16.50 22.22 -5.41
C VAL A 115 -15.95 23.61 -5.72
N THR A 116 -16.36 24.17 -6.86
CA THR A 116 -16.05 25.56 -7.24
C THR A 116 -17.22 26.46 -6.82
N PRO A 117 -17.01 27.47 -5.95
CA PRO A 117 -18.08 28.37 -5.55
C PRO A 117 -18.73 29.07 -6.74
N GLY A 118 -20.06 29.07 -6.79
CA GLY A 118 -20.84 29.69 -7.86
C GLY A 118 -21.07 28.81 -9.10
N GLU A 119 -20.50 27.60 -9.12
CA GLU A 119 -20.78 26.58 -10.14
C GLU A 119 -21.65 25.46 -9.56
N GLU A 120 -22.30 24.68 -10.42
CA GLU A 120 -23.03 23.49 -9.98
C GLU A 120 -22.04 22.45 -9.45
N PRO A 121 -22.18 21.96 -8.20
CA PRO A 121 -21.27 20.98 -7.64
C PRO A 121 -21.21 19.69 -8.47
N PRO A 122 -20.02 19.17 -8.77
CA PRO A 122 -19.88 17.91 -9.48
C PRO A 122 -20.62 16.77 -8.78
N GLU A 123 -21.14 15.82 -9.56
CA GLU A 123 -21.89 14.67 -9.04
C GLU A 123 -21.11 13.90 -7.97
N GLN A 124 -19.80 13.70 -8.18
CA GLN A 124 -18.93 13.04 -7.21
C GLN A 124 -18.85 13.79 -5.88
N ALA A 125 -18.77 15.13 -5.90
CA ALA A 125 -18.72 15.94 -4.68
C ALA A 125 -20.03 15.85 -3.90
N ARG A 126 -21.18 15.87 -4.59
CA ARG A 126 -22.49 15.65 -3.99
C ARG A 126 -22.62 14.27 -3.36
N ARG A 127 -22.27 13.22 -4.11
CA ARG A 127 -22.32 11.82 -3.61
C ARG A 127 -21.48 11.65 -2.34
N VAL A 128 -20.27 12.20 -2.32
CA VAL A 128 -19.38 12.15 -1.15
C VAL A 128 -20.02 12.79 0.08
N LEU A 129 -20.56 14.01 -0.05
CA LEU A 129 -21.17 14.72 1.08
C LEU A 129 -22.50 14.10 1.51
N ASP A 130 -23.29 13.58 0.57
CA ASP A 130 -24.53 12.86 0.85
C ASP A 130 -24.25 11.55 1.62
N GLU A 131 -23.22 10.79 1.22
CA GLU A 131 -22.80 9.57 1.91
C GLU A 131 -22.29 9.87 3.32
N ALA A 132 -21.40 10.85 3.47
CA ALA A 132 -20.90 11.30 4.77
C ALA A 132 -22.07 11.76 5.68
N SER A 133 -23.00 12.56 5.13
CA SER A 133 -24.15 13.06 5.89
C SER A 133 -25.08 11.95 6.38
N ARG A 134 -25.21 10.83 5.67
CA ARG A 134 -26.06 9.69 6.10
C ARG A 134 -25.48 8.92 7.28
N GLU A 135 -24.18 9.03 7.51
CA GLU A 135 -23.49 8.39 8.64
C GLU A 135 -23.54 9.22 9.92
N CYS A 136 -23.96 10.47 9.81
CA CYS A 136 -24.02 11.39 10.92
C CYS A 136 -25.37 11.37 11.65
N SER A 137 -25.32 11.75 12.92
CA SER A 137 -26.46 11.80 13.84
C SER A 137 -26.83 13.23 14.27
N ALA A 138 -25.89 14.19 14.23
CA ALA A 138 -26.20 15.58 14.57
C ALA A 138 -27.23 16.18 13.59
N PRO A 139 -28.26 16.87 14.11
CA PRO A 139 -29.40 17.31 13.30
C PRO A 139 -29.03 18.38 12.27
N LEU A 140 -27.97 19.15 12.52
CA LEU A 140 -27.53 20.25 11.64
C LEU A 140 -26.57 19.80 10.53
N VAL A 141 -26.29 18.50 10.38
CA VAL A 141 -25.36 18.00 9.36
C VAL A 141 -25.84 18.26 7.93
N PRO A 142 -27.11 18.01 7.57
CA PRO A 142 -27.62 18.34 6.24
C PRO A 142 -27.42 19.83 5.89
N GLU A 143 -27.55 20.70 6.88
CA GLU A 143 -27.32 22.13 6.78
C GLU A 143 -25.86 22.47 6.49
N VAL A 144 -24.92 21.84 7.20
CA VAL A 144 -23.49 22.02 6.94
C VAL A 144 -23.10 21.46 5.57
N ALA A 145 -23.64 20.30 5.19
CA ALA A 145 -23.39 19.69 3.88
C ALA A 145 -23.91 20.59 2.74
N HIS A 146 -25.07 21.22 2.93
CA HIS A 146 -25.59 22.22 2.00
C HIS A 146 -24.65 23.42 1.87
N GLU A 147 -24.15 23.97 2.99
CA GLU A 147 -23.19 25.07 2.95
C GLU A 147 -21.88 24.66 2.25
N ALA A 148 -21.42 23.42 2.44
CA ALA A 148 -20.20 22.92 1.79
C ALA A 148 -20.34 22.74 0.28
N LEU A 149 -21.57 22.56 -0.22
CA LEU A 149 -21.88 22.42 -1.66
C LEU A 149 -22.23 23.75 -2.32
N HIS A 150 -23.03 24.59 -1.66
CA HIS A 150 -23.71 25.72 -2.29
C HIS A 150 -23.63 27.03 -1.51
N GLY A 151 -23.00 27.01 -0.34
CA GLY A 151 -23.02 28.11 0.61
C GLY A 151 -22.05 29.25 0.29
N ASP A 152 -21.65 29.95 1.35
CA ASP A 152 -20.67 31.03 1.28
C ASP A 152 -19.35 30.58 0.60
N PRO A 153 -18.82 31.35 -0.38
CA PRO A 153 -17.60 30.97 -1.09
C PRO A 153 -16.38 30.73 -0.20
N GLU A 154 -16.23 31.48 0.91
CA GLU A 154 -15.14 31.25 1.85
C GLU A 154 -15.35 29.92 2.59
N PHE A 155 -16.59 29.59 2.99
CA PHE A 155 -16.90 28.31 3.64
C PHE A 155 -16.63 27.12 2.71
N VAL A 156 -17.16 27.14 1.49
CA VAL A 156 -16.98 26.07 0.49
C VAL A 156 -15.49 25.78 0.26
N VAL A 157 -14.67 26.82 0.07
CA VAL A 157 -13.22 26.64 -0.16
C VAL A 157 -12.52 26.12 1.09
N ARG A 158 -12.81 26.69 2.27
CA ARG A 158 -12.12 26.30 3.50
C ARG A 158 -12.51 24.91 3.98
N PHE A 159 -13.76 24.50 3.82
CA PHE A 159 -14.20 23.15 4.19
C PHE A 159 -13.31 22.11 3.48
N GLN A 160 -13.09 22.29 2.18
CA GLN A 160 -12.23 21.42 1.39
C GLN A 160 -10.74 21.50 1.80
N GLN A 161 -10.27 22.69 2.20
CA GLN A 161 -8.89 22.89 2.68
C GLN A 161 -8.65 22.29 4.07
N VAL A 162 -9.71 22.08 4.86
CA VAL A 162 -9.64 21.46 6.20
C VAL A 162 -9.87 19.94 6.14
N SER A 163 -10.75 19.46 5.26
CA SER A 163 -11.02 18.02 5.13
C SER A 163 -9.77 17.23 4.73
N ALA A 164 -8.95 17.79 3.83
CA ALA A 164 -7.76 17.11 3.31
C ALA A 164 -6.68 16.86 4.39
N PRO A 165 -6.20 17.87 5.14
CA PRO A 165 -5.25 17.62 6.23
C PRO A 165 -5.87 16.79 7.35
N LEU A 166 -7.19 16.85 7.58
CA LEU A 166 -7.86 15.98 8.54
C LEU A 166 -7.79 14.50 8.13
N ALA A 167 -7.99 14.19 6.85
CA ALA A 167 -7.82 12.84 6.33
C ALA A 167 -6.38 12.35 6.52
N ALA A 168 -5.37 13.13 6.09
CA ALA A 168 -3.98 12.74 6.25
C ALA A 168 -3.58 12.54 7.73
N LYS A 169 -3.86 13.53 8.58
CA LYS A 169 -3.44 13.50 9.99
C LYS A 169 -4.26 12.54 10.84
N GLY A 170 -5.56 12.41 10.55
CA GLY A 170 -6.47 11.50 11.25
C GLY A 170 -6.26 10.04 10.85
N VAL A 171 -6.02 9.75 9.58
CA VAL A 171 -5.89 8.38 9.08
C VAL A 171 -4.43 7.94 9.04
N GLU A 172 -3.64 8.56 8.17
CA GLU A 172 -2.30 8.07 7.85
C GLU A 172 -1.29 8.27 8.98
N ASP A 173 -1.42 9.38 9.70
CA ASP A 173 -0.52 9.72 10.81
C ASP A 173 -1.14 9.41 12.18
N THR A 174 -2.33 8.78 12.26
CA THR A 174 -2.92 8.41 13.56
C THR A 174 -3.61 7.05 13.52
N ALA A 175 -4.67 6.86 12.73
CA ALA A 175 -5.41 5.59 12.70
C ALA A 175 -4.53 4.40 12.28
N PHE A 176 -3.62 4.57 11.32
CA PHE A 176 -2.66 3.54 10.91
C PHE A 176 -1.69 3.10 12.00
N TYR A 177 -1.48 3.92 13.04
CA TYR A 177 -0.66 3.58 14.21
C TYR A 177 -1.49 3.02 15.37
N ARG A 178 -2.83 2.98 15.22
CA ARG A 178 -3.80 2.41 16.16
C ARG A 178 -4.51 1.15 15.63
N TRP A 179 -4.17 0.72 14.42
CA TRP A 179 -4.78 -0.42 13.76
C TRP A 179 -3.71 -1.35 13.17
N SER A 180 -3.04 -2.11 14.01
CA SER A 180 -1.88 -2.90 13.57
C SER A 180 -2.23 -4.28 13.01
N ARG A 181 -3.51 -4.58 12.68
CA ARG A 181 -3.96 -5.90 12.19
C ARG A 181 -3.06 -6.46 11.08
N MET A 182 -2.73 -5.64 10.09
CA MET A 182 -1.87 -5.99 8.97
C MET A 182 -1.13 -4.75 8.48
N ALA A 183 0.09 -4.53 8.97
CA ALA A 183 0.84 -3.30 8.75
C ALA A 183 1.23 -3.05 7.28
N ALA A 184 1.14 -4.08 6.43
CA ALA A 184 1.30 -3.96 4.97
C ALA A 184 0.19 -3.14 4.30
N LEU A 185 -1.00 -3.05 4.92
CA LEU A 185 -2.14 -2.28 4.42
C LEU A 185 -2.17 -0.83 4.92
N ASN A 186 -1.40 -0.55 5.97
CA ASN A 186 -1.30 0.77 6.60
C ASN A 186 -0.28 1.62 5.86
N GLU A 187 -0.63 2.00 4.64
CA GLU A 187 0.23 2.71 3.70
C GLU A 187 -0.48 3.94 3.15
N VAL A 188 0.26 4.97 2.73
CA VAL A 188 -0.30 6.18 2.14
C VAL A 188 -1.21 5.83 0.97
N GLY A 189 -2.46 6.30 1.02
CA GLY A 189 -3.54 5.91 0.08
C GLY A 189 -4.10 4.49 0.20
N GLY A 190 -3.67 3.73 1.20
CA GLY A 190 -4.25 2.45 1.55
C GLY A 190 -5.58 2.58 2.31
N ASP A 191 -6.42 1.56 2.16
CA ASP A 191 -7.63 1.36 2.97
C ASP A 191 -7.48 0.03 3.73
N PRO A 192 -7.10 0.04 5.02
CA PRO A 192 -6.96 -1.16 5.82
C PRO A 192 -8.23 -1.99 5.99
N ALA A 193 -9.41 -1.46 5.67
CA ALA A 193 -10.66 -2.23 5.64
C ALA A 193 -10.74 -3.12 4.38
N ARG A 194 -10.07 -2.74 3.28
CA ARG A 194 -9.98 -3.54 2.06
C ARG A 194 -8.77 -4.47 2.13
N PHE A 195 -8.97 -5.68 2.66
CA PHE A 195 -7.88 -6.59 3.00
C PHE A 195 -7.05 -7.11 1.81
N ALA A 196 -7.69 -7.41 0.69
CA ALA A 196 -7.04 -7.96 -0.50
C ALA A 196 -7.72 -7.46 -1.80
N VAL A 197 -7.06 -7.70 -2.92
CA VAL A 197 -7.54 -7.35 -4.27
C VAL A 197 -7.58 -8.61 -5.12
N THR A 198 -8.71 -8.87 -5.78
CA THR A 198 -8.82 -10.00 -6.70
C THR A 198 -8.09 -9.72 -8.01
N PRO A 199 -7.58 -10.75 -8.73
CA PRO A 199 -7.01 -10.56 -10.07
C PRO A 199 -7.97 -9.84 -11.04
N ALA A 200 -9.28 -10.11 -10.92
CA ALA A 200 -10.31 -9.46 -11.73
C ALA A 200 -10.38 -7.93 -11.46
N ASP A 201 -10.41 -7.52 -10.20
CA ASP A 201 -10.43 -6.10 -9.81
C ASP A 201 -9.14 -5.38 -10.21
N PHE A 202 -8.00 -6.04 -10.04
CA PHE A 202 -6.70 -5.55 -10.46
C PHE A 202 -6.65 -5.29 -11.98
N HIS A 203 -7.08 -6.27 -12.79
CA HIS A 203 -7.13 -6.12 -14.23
C HIS A 203 -8.17 -5.09 -14.70
N ALA A 204 -9.31 -4.97 -14.00
CA ALA A 204 -10.28 -3.92 -14.27
C ALA A 204 -9.70 -2.52 -14.00
N HIS A 205 -8.95 -2.35 -12.91
CA HIS A 205 -8.22 -1.11 -12.63
C HIS A 205 -7.19 -0.81 -13.73
N CYS A 206 -6.37 -1.79 -14.14
CA CYS A 206 -5.39 -1.61 -15.22
C CYS A 206 -6.05 -1.13 -16.52
N ARG A 207 -7.20 -1.71 -16.90
CA ARG A 207 -7.97 -1.25 -18.08
C ARG A 207 -8.49 0.17 -17.92
N ARG A 208 -8.97 0.56 -16.74
CA ARG A 208 -9.40 1.95 -16.47
C ARG A 208 -8.24 2.93 -16.60
N VAL A 209 -7.07 2.60 -16.04
CA VAL A 209 -5.86 3.43 -16.18
C VAL A 209 -5.46 3.56 -17.65
N ALA A 210 -5.42 2.46 -18.40
CA ALA A 210 -5.08 2.47 -19.82
C ALA A 210 -6.03 3.35 -20.68
N ALA A 211 -7.32 3.36 -20.35
CA ALA A 211 -8.33 4.11 -21.09
C ALA A 211 -8.45 5.58 -20.67
N GLY A 212 -8.27 5.88 -19.39
CA GLY A 212 -8.54 7.20 -18.82
C GLY A 212 -7.30 8.06 -18.58
N ARG A 213 -6.31 7.52 -17.86
CA ARG A 213 -5.10 8.25 -17.44
C ARG A 213 -3.83 7.41 -17.63
N PRO A 214 -3.49 7.05 -18.88
CA PRO A 214 -2.43 6.09 -19.13
C PRO A 214 -1.01 6.64 -18.92
N LEU A 215 -0.90 7.93 -18.60
CA LEU A 215 0.34 8.62 -18.21
C LEU A 215 0.43 8.89 -16.69
N SER A 216 -0.52 8.37 -15.89
CA SER A 216 -0.42 8.37 -14.43
C SER A 216 0.79 7.56 -13.99
N LEU A 217 1.43 7.93 -12.88
CA LEU A 217 2.50 7.09 -12.33
C LEU A 217 1.92 5.81 -11.74
N THR A 218 2.73 4.76 -11.74
CA THR A 218 2.57 3.61 -10.85
C THR A 218 3.76 3.59 -9.90
N THR A 219 3.55 3.48 -8.59
CA THR A 219 4.66 3.44 -7.62
C THR A 219 4.48 2.28 -6.64
N LEU A 220 5.58 1.86 -6.03
CA LEU A 220 5.59 0.91 -4.91
C LEU A 220 6.27 1.52 -3.67
N SER A 221 7.21 2.44 -3.82
CA SER A 221 7.86 3.10 -2.68
C SER A 221 8.05 4.55 -3.03
N THR A 222 7.96 5.42 -2.03
CA THR A 222 8.24 6.85 -2.17
C THR A 222 8.97 7.35 -0.93
N HIS A 223 9.30 8.65 -0.91
CA HIS A 223 9.85 9.30 0.28
C HIS A 223 8.82 9.45 1.42
N ASP A 224 7.53 9.18 1.15
CA ASP A 224 6.45 9.31 2.13
C ASP A 224 5.74 7.99 2.45
N THR A 225 6.00 6.90 1.72
CA THR A 225 5.50 5.58 2.10
C THR A 225 5.96 5.22 3.53
N LYS A 226 5.04 4.69 4.33
CA LYS A 226 5.24 4.25 5.71
C LYS A 226 6.23 3.10 5.80
N ARG A 227 6.32 2.25 4.76
CA ARG A 227 7.28 1.13 4.65
C ARG A 227 7.74 0.99 3.21
N GLN A 228 8.96 0.50 2.98
CA GLN A 228 9.41 0.17 1.62
C GLN A 228 8.67 -1.06 1.08
N GLU A 229 8.56 -1.16 -0.25
CA GLU A 229 7.88 -2.25 -0.96
C GLU A 229 8.27 -3.67 -0.52
N ASP A 230 9.55 -3.94 -0.25
CA ASP A 230 9.98 -5.29 0.13
C ASP A 230 9.57 -5.66 1.56
N VAL A 231 9.47 -4.66 2.45
CA VAL A 231 8.91 -4.83 3.81
C VAL A 231 7.45 -5.27 3.70
N ARG A 232 6.67 -4.62 2.83
CA ARG A 232 5.27 -4.98 2.60
C ARG A 232 5.13 -6.32 1.89
N ALA A 233 6.00 -6.64 0.94
CA ALA A 233 6.02 -7.94 0.25
C ALA A 233 6.29 -9.10 1.21
N ARG A 234 7.19 -8.92 2.17
CA ARG A 234 7.41 -9.91 3.25
C ARG A 234 6.22 -10.01 4.19
N LEU A 235 5.68 -8.89 4.63
CA LEU A 235 4.51 -8.87 5.51
C LEU A 235 3.30 -9.55 4.88
N ALA A 236 3.12 -9.44 3.56
CA ALA A 236 2.02 -10.09 2.85
C ALA A 236 1.98 -11.63 3.05
N VAL A 237 3.13 -12.26 3.26
CA VAL A 237 3.23 -13.71 3.55
C VAL A 237 2.47 -14.10 4.82
N LEU A 238 2.37 -13.20 5.82
CA LEU A 238 1.65 -13.46 7.07
C LEU A 238 0.16 -13.78 6.84
N ALA A 239 -0.42 -13.29 5.74
CA ALA A 239 -1.80 -13.60 5.36
C ALA A 239 -1.99 -15.08 4.97
N GLU A 240 -0.96 -15.77 4.50
CA GLU A 240 -1.02 -17.20 4.12
C GLU A 240 -0.70 -18.14 5.30
N ILE A 241 -0.08 -17.62 6.36
CA ILE A 241 0.31 -18.36 7.57
C ILE A 241 -0.23 -17.74 8.87
N PRO A 242 -1.52 -17.35 8.94
CA PRO A 242 -2.02 -16.53 10.03
C PRO A 242 -1.94 -17.22 11.40
N HIS A 243 -2.06 -18.54 11.47
CA HIS A 243 -1.95 -19.31 12.70
C HIS A 243 -0.51 -19.44 13.21
N GLU A 244 0.46 -19.53 12.30
CA GLU A 244 1.88 -19.54 12.67
C GLU A 244 2.30 -18.18 13.18
N TRP A 245 1.84 -17.11 12.53
CA TRP A 245 2.03 -15.75 12.99
C TRP A 245 1.43 -15.51 14.38
N GLU A 246 0.16 -15.90 14.58
CA GLU A 246 -0.52 -15.82 15.88
C GLU A 246 0.26 -16.54 16.99
N SER A 247 0.74 -17.75 16.71
CA SER A 247 1.50 -18.54 17.68
C SER A 247 2.84 -17.89 18.01
N ALA A 248 3.53 -17.37 16.99
CA ALA A 248 4.83 -16.72 17.16
C ALA A 248 4.75 -15.48 18.05
N VAL A 249 3.83 -14.55 17.78
CA VAL A 249 3.71 -13.31 18.58
C VAL A 249 3.28 -13.58 20.03
N ARG A 250 2.50 -14.63 20.28
CA ARG A 250 2.14 -15.04 21.65
C ARG A 250 3.35 -15.56 22.43
N VAL A 251 4.27 -16.25 21.77
CA VAL A 251 5.51 -16.76 22.38
C VAL A 251 6.50 -15.62 22.64
N TRP A 252 6.64 -14.68 21.69
CA TRP A 252 7.60 -13.57 21.82
C TRP A 252 7.19 -12.53 22.86
N ARG A 253 5.88 -12.38 23.11
CA ARG A 253 5.36 -11.43 24.08
C ARG A 253 5.81 -11.80 25.49
N ALA A 254 6.50 -10.88 26.15
CA ALA A 254 6.82 -11.05 27.57
C ALA A 254 5.55 -10.94 28.44
N PRO A 255 5.52 -11.56 29.63
CA PRO A 255 4.37 -11.48 30.53
C PRO A 255 3.96 -10.05 30.95
N SER A 256 4.91 -9.11 30.94
CA SER A 256 4.69 -7.71 31.30
C SER A 256 5.35 -6.76 30.29
N SER A 257 4.77 -6.67 29.10
CA SER A 257 5.14 -5.66 28.11
C SER A 257 4.68 -4.26 28.55
N PRO A 258 5.55 -3.23 28.52
CA PRO A 258 5.14 -1.87 28.83
C PRO A 258 4.39 -1.22 27.66
N LEU A 259 4.53 -1.76 26.44
CA LEU A 259 3.96 -1.21 25.21
C LEU A 259 2.43 -1.31 25.24
N GLU A 260 1.77 -0.33 24.62
CA GLU A 260 0.39 -0.50 24.21
C GLU A 260 0.25 -1.69 23.25
N PRO A 261 -0.82 -2.50 23.34
CA PRO A 261 -0.89 -3.74 22.58
C PRO A 261 -0.79 -3.57 21.06
N ASP A 262 -1.35 -2.49 20.51
CA ASP A 262 -1.22 -2.13 19.09
C ASP A 262 0.21 -1.83 18.67
N LEU A 263 0.94 -1.11 19.52
CA LEU A 263 2.35 -0.78 19.30
C LEU A 263 3.22 -2.03 19.39
N GLU A 264 2.93 -2.94 20.33
CA GLU A 264 3.65 -4.21 20.46
C GLU A 264 3.41 -5.11 19.24
N TYR A 265 2.17 -5.22 18.77
CA TYR A 265 1.86 -6.00 17.58
C TYR A 265 2.52 -5.42 16.32
N LEU A 266 2.55 -4.08 16.22
CA LEU A 266 3.25 -3.36 15.15
C LEU A 266 4.77 -3.56 15.21
N MET A 267 5.34 -3.59 16.42
CA MET A 267 6.75 -3.82 16.67
C MET A 267 7.16 -5.17 16.09
N TRP A 268 6.43 -6.24 16.41
CA TRP A 268 6.73 -7.58 15.91
C TRP A 268 6.63 -7.69 14.39
N GLN A 269 5.58 -7.12 13.78
CA GLN A 269 5.49 -7.08 12.32
C GLN A 269 6.65 -6.31 11.71
N THR A 270 7.03 -5.18 12.29
CA THR A 270 8.10 -4.34 11.75
C THR A 270 9.46 -5.03 11.86
N LEU A 271 9.74 -5.72 12.98
CA LEU A 271 10.96 -6.53 13.14
C LEU A 271 11.05 -7.62 12.07
N VAL A 272 9.97 -8.38 11.84
CA VAL A 272 9.94 -9.42 10.81
C VAL A 272 10.05 -8.82 9.40
N GLY A 273 9.22 -7.81 9.11
CA GLY A 273 9.11 -7.18 7.79
C GLY A 273 10.41 -6.51 7.34
N ALA A 274 11.09 -5.80 8.24
CA ALA A 274 12.29 -5.03 7.91
C ALA A 274 13.61 -5.75 8.20
N TRP A 275 13.58 -7.01 8.64
CA TRP A 275 14.79 -7.78 8.94
C TRP A 275 15.72 -7.91 7.70
N PRO A 276 17.05 -7.72 7.83
CA PRO A 276 17.77 -7.26 9.02
C PRO A 276 17.57 -5.76 9.28
N ILE A 277 17.28 -5.42 10.54
CA ILE A 277 17.13 -4.04 11.01
C ILE A 277 18.00 -3.82 12.25
N THR A 278 18.68 -2.68 12.33
CA THR A 278 19.47 -2.31 13.50
C THR A 278 18.56 -1.84 14.63
N GLU A 279 19.01 -2.03 15.88
CA GLU A 279 18.28 -1.53 17.05
C GLU A 279 18.01 -0.03 16.98
N GLU A 280 18.98 0.77 16.52
CA GLU A 280 18.83 2.22 16.33
C GLU A 280 17.67 2.58 15.39
N ARG A 281 17.59 1.91 14.23
CA ARG A 281 16.51 2.14 13.25
C ARG A 281 15.16 1.73 13.81
N MET A 282 15.12 0.61 14.55
CA MET A 282 13.90 0.12 15.17
C MET A 282 13.43 1.03 16.32
N ALA A 283 14.35 1.53 17.14
CA ALA A 283 14.07 2.49 18.21
C ALA A 283 13.53 3.82 17.66
N GLY A 284 14.14 4.33 16.58
CA GLY A 284 13.65 5.51 15.85
C GLY A 284 12.24 5.32 15.32
N PHE A 285 11.96 4.16 14.69
CA PHE A 285 10.62 3.80 14.24
C PHE A 285 9.62 3.74 15.39
N LEU A 286 9.92 3.03 16.50
CA LEU A 286 9.00 2.90 17.62
C LEU A 286 8.67 4.24 18.26
N THR A 287 9.68 5.11 18.42
CA THR A 287 9.49 6.48 18.94
C THR A 287 8.51 7.26 18.09
N LYS A 288 8.67 7.22 16.76
CA LYS A 288 7.72 7.84 15.84
C LYS A 288 6.34 7.18 15.95
N ALA A 289 6.26 5.85 15.90
CA ALA A 289 5.01 5.12 15.92
C ALA A 289 4.16 5.40 17.17
N MET A 290 4.76 5.38 18.37
CA MET A 290 4.04 5.64 19.61
C MET A 290 3.57 7.09 19.75
N ARG A 291 4.34 8.04 19.21
CA ARG A 291 3.94 9.45 19.18
C ARG A 291 2.87 9.74 18.12
N GLU A 292 2.90 9.03 17.00
CA GLU A 292 1.86 9.12 15.98
C GLU A 292 0.54 8.47 16.42
N ALA A 293 0.61 7.41 17.25
CA ALA A 293 -0.59 6.84 17.86
C ALA A 293 -1.32 7.85 18.76
N LYS A 294 -0.63 8.78 19.45
CA LYS A 294 -1.26 9.86 20.26
C LYS A 294 -2.20 9.32 21.36
N THR A 295 -1.99 8.10 21.81
CA THR A 295 -2.79 7.42 22.84
C THR A 295 -2.16 7.59 24.22
N ARG A 296 -0.85 7.31 24.34
CA ARG A 296 -0.09 7.42 25.60
C ARG A 296 1.00 8.48 25.60
N THR A 297 1.67 8.68 24.48
CA THR A 297 2.65 9.76 24.25
C THR A 297 2.34 10.47 22.93
N ASN A 298 2.87 11.67 22.73
CA ASN A 298 2.70 12.44 21.50
C ASN A 298 3.85 13.43 21.29
N TRP A 299 3.88 14.09 20.14
CA TRP A 299 4.93 15.05 19.77
C TRP A 299 4.94 16.36 20.58
N ILE A 300 3.83 16.72 21.23
CA ILE A 300 3.66 17.99 21.95
C ILE A 300 4.04 17.83 23.42
N THR A 301 3.56 16.77 24.05
CA THR A 301 3.80 16.44 25.47
C THR A 301 4.28 14.98 25.59
N PRO A 302 5.55 14.70 25.29
CA PRO A 302 6.09 13.34 25.38
C PRO A 302 6.02 12.77 26.80
N ASP A 303 5.56 11.53 26.94
CA ASP A 303 5.74 10.75 28.19
C ASP A 303 7.09 10.05 28.14
N GLU A 304 8.14 10.74 28.60
CA GLU A 304 9.50 10.23 28.58
C GLU A 304 9.69 8.95 29.41
N GLY A 305 8.86 8.74 30.44
CA GLY A 305 8.91 7.53 31.26
C GLY A 305 8.43 6.32 30.49
N TYR A 306 7.28 6.45 29.81
CA TYR A 306 6.76 5.43 28.91
C TYR A 306 7.71 5.16 27.73
N GLU A 307 8.20 6.22 27.07
CA GLU A 307 9.09 6.07 25.91
C GLU A 307 10.38 5.31 26.26
N ARG A 308 11.02 5.62 27.40
CA ARG A 308 12.18 4.85 27.87
C ARG A 308 11.84 3.39 28.14
N ALA A 309 10.73 3.11 28.83
CA ALA A 309 10.31 1.74 29.13
C ALA A 309 10.07 0.91 27.85
N VAL A 310 9.50 1.52 26.81
CA VAL A 310 9.33 0.88 25.49
C VAL A 310 10.67 0.57 24.83
N LEU A 311 11.62 1.50 24.86
CA LEU A 311 12.93 1.30 24.25
C LEU A 311 13.80 0.30 25.02
N GLU A 312 13.73 0.28 26.35
CA GLU A 312 14.37 -0.75 27.20
C GLU A 312 13.78 -2.14 26.93
N TYR A 313 12.47 -2.23 26.70
CA TYR A 313 11.82 -3.47 26.29
C TYR A 313 12.33 -3.96 24.92
N LEU A 314 12.44 -3.06 23.93
CA LEU A 314 13.02 -3.38 22.62
C LEU A 314 14.46 -3.92 22.77
N HIS A 315 15.29 -3.22 23.54
CA HIS A 315 16.67 -3.64 23.80
C HIS A 315 16.74 -5.05 24.40
N THR A 316 15.88 -5.31 25.41
CA THR A 316 15.77 -6.62 26.05
C THR A 316 15.33 -7.71 25.07
N ALA A 317 14.31 -7.43 24.25
CA ALA A 317 13.81 -8.36 23.25
C ALA A 317 14.91 -8.73 22.24
N LEU A 318 15.66 -7.74 21.75
CA LEU A 318 16.77 -7.93 20.80
C LEU A 318 18.02 -8.57 21.41
N SER A 319 18.18 -8.51 22.73
CA SER A 319 19.33 -9.09 23.47
C SER A 319 19.02 -10.46 24.09
N SER A 320 17.83 -11.01 23.82
CA SER A 320 17.35 -12.26 24.41
C SER A 320 17.17 -13.37 23.36
N GLY A 321 16.81 -14.58 23.79
CA GLY A 321 16.46 -15.69 22.89
C GLY A 321 15.28 -15.36 21.94
N THR A 322 14.43 -14.40 22.28
CA THR A 322 13.35 -13.90 21.41
C THR A 322 13.90 -13.37 20.08
N ALA A 323 15.06 -12.71 20.10
CA ALA A 323 15.68 -12.21 18.87
C ALA A 323 15.99 -13.35 17.90
N GLU A 324 16.58 -14.46 18.38
CA GLU A 324 16.88 -15.62 17.55
C GLU A 324 15.63 -16.26 16.96
N GLU A 325 14.52 -16.28 17.71
CA GLU A 325 13.24 -16.79 17.21
C GLU A 325 12.63 -15.89 16.14
N VAL A 326 12.66 -14.57 16.32
CA VAL A 326 12.20 -13.59 15.32
C VAL A 326 13.05 -13.69 14.05
N ILE A 327 14.37 -13.82 14.18
CA ILE A 327 15.29 -13.99 13.05
C ILE A 327 14.98 -15.28 12.30
N ARG A 328 14.81 -16.40 13.02
CA ARG A 328 14.46 -17.68 12.44
C ARG A 328 13.11 -17.63 11.72
N PHE A 329 12.13 -16.92 12.29
CA PHE A 329 10.83 -16.71 11.66
C PHE A 329 10.96 -15.87 10.39
N ALA A 330 11.67 -14.74 10.43
CA ALA A 330 11.90 -13.88 9.28
C ALA A 330 12.64 -14.61 8.13
N ALA A 331 13.68 -15.40 8.46
CA ALA A 331 14.42 -16.20 7.49
C ALA A 331 13.53 -17.25 6.81
N ARG A 332 12.60 -17.88 7.55
CA ARG A 332 11.63 -18.83 6.98
C ARG A 332 10.69 -18.20 5.95
N LEU A 333 10.47 -16.88 6.01
CA LEU A 333 9.62 -16.17 5.04
C LEU A 333 10.37 -15.81 3.75
N GLU A 334 11.70 -15.95 3.69
CA GLU A 334 12.51 -15.48 2.55
C GLU A 334 12.08 -16.06 1.19
N PRO A 335 11.79 -17.37 1.05
CA PRO A 335 11.35 -17.92 -0.24
C PRO A 335 10.05 -17.29 -0.75
N ALA A 336 9.05 -17.15 0.12
CA ALA A 336 7.78 -16.49 -0.21
C ALA A 336 7.93 -14.98 -0.41
N THR A 337 8.83 -14.34 0.35
CA THR A 337 9.17 -12.92 0.19
C THR A 337 9.77 -12.65 -1.18
N ARG A 338 10.69 -13.51 -1.65
CA ARG A 338 11.27 -13.44 -3.00
C ARG A 338 10.19 -13.43 -4.08
N VAL A 339 9.21 -14.33 -3.97
CA VAL A 339 8.08 -14.40 -4.90
C VAL A 339 7.29 -13.09 -4.91
N ASN A 340 6.86 -12.61 -3.74
CA ASN A 340 6.07 -11.40 -3.64
C ASN A 340 6.84 -10.15 -4.08
N ALA A 341 8.11 -10.03 -3.75
CA ALA A 341 8.94 -8.87 -4.10
C ALA A 341 9.15 -8.76 -5.61
N LEU A 342 9.53 -9.87 -6.27
CA LEU A 342 9.72 -9.91 -7.72
C LEU A 342 8.38 -9.76 -8.45
N GLY A 343 7.33 -10.42 -7.95
CA GLY A 343 5.98 -10.34 -8.51
C GLY A 343 5.39 -8.94 -8.48
N GLN A 344 5.46 -8.24 -7.35
CA GLN A 344 4.99 -6.85 -7.26
C GLN A 344 5.80 -5.93 -8.17
N LYS A 345 7.14 -6.11 -8.22
CA LYS A 345 8.02 -5.29 -9.06
C LYS A 345 7.74 -5.47 -10.54
N ILE A 346 7.71 -6.70 -11.05
CA ILE A 346 7.47 -6.93 -12.48
C ILE A 346 6.09 -6.42 -12.89
N VAL A 347 5.07 -6.66 -12.07
CA VAL A 347 3.71 -6.20 -12.31
C VAL A 347 3.68 -4.66 -12.40
N GLN A 348 4.24 -3.96 -11.42
CA GLN A 348 4.28 -2.49 -11.43
C GLN A 348 4.97 -1.93 -12.66
N LEU A 349 6.09 -2.54 -13.06
CA LEU A 349 6.87 -2.05 -14.19
C LEU A 349 6.15 -2.26 -15.53
N THR A 350 5.33 -3.29 -15.69
CA THR A 350 4.76 -3.66 -16.99
C THR A 350 3.27 -3.32 -17.16
N VAL A 351 2.54 -2.94 -16.11
CA VAL A 351 1.16 -2.44 -16.22
C VAL A 351 1.05 -1.09 -16.98
N PRO A 352 -0.18 -0.68 -17.38
CA PRO A 352 -0.45 0.68 -17.85
C PRO A 352 -0.05 1.75 -16.83
N GLY A 353 0.29 2.94 -17.33
CA GLY A 353 0.91 4.00 -16.53
C GLY A 353 2.42 4.08 -16.75
N VAL A 354 3.06 5.05 -16.09
CA VAL A 354 4.50 5.29 -16.13
C VAL A 354 5.10 4.78 -14.81
N PRO A 355 5.96 3.74 -14.85
CA PRO A 355 6.50 3.19 -13.62
C PRO A 355 7.51 4.14 -12.97
N ASP A 356 7.24 4.51 -11.74
CA ASP A 356 8.16 5.18 -10.83
C ASP A 356 9.00 4.14 -10.06
N VAL A 357 10.30 4.41 -9.93
CA VAL A 357 11.23 3.58 -9.15
C VAL A 357 11.96 4.51 -8.21
N TYR A 358 11.51 4.54 -6.95
CA TYR A 358 12.17 5.33 -5.93
C TYR A 358 13.61 4.89 -5.74
N GLN A 359 14.50 5.86 -5.51
CA GLN A 359 15.94 5.64 -5.49
C GLN A 359 16.33 4.47 -4.58
N GLY A 360 17.04 3.50 -5.14
CA GLY A 360 17.50 2.32 -4.42
C GLY A 360 16.56 1.11 -4.47
N CYS A 361 15.31 1.26 -4.92
CA CYS A 361 14.30 0.19 -4.96
C CYS A 361 14.41 -0.74 -6.18
N GLU A 362 15.43 -0.58 -7.02
CA GLU A 362 15.88 -1.59 -7.97
C GLU A 362 16.55 -2.80 -7.27
N LEU A 363 17.00 -2.63 -6.03
CA LEU A 363 17.42 -3.70 -5.12
C LEU A 363 16.39 -3.90 -4.00
N VAL A 364 16.55 -4.96 -3.21
CA VAL A 364 15.73 -5.17 -2.01
C VAL A 364 16.14 -4.17 -0.94
N GLY A 365 15.18 -3.64 -0.19
CA GLY A 365 15.47 -2.82 0.98
C GLY A 365 14.41 -2.90 2.07
N GLY A 366 14.89 -2.78 3.31
CA GLY A 366 14.06 -2.83 4.51
C GLY A 366 13.76 -1.44 5.10
N SER A 367 13.63 -0.39 4.27
CA SER A 367 13.42 0.96 4.81
C SER A 367 12.02 1.13 5.41
N LEU A 368 11.93 1.90 6.48
CA LEU A 368 10.70 2.29 7.16
C LEU A 368 10.35 3.74 6.84
N VAL A 369 9.33 4.27 7.50
CA VAL A 369 8.85 5.65 7.33
C VAL A 369 9.97 6.69 7.49
N ASP A 370 9.80 7.85 6.86
CA ASP A 370 10.68 9.04 7.00
C ASP A 370 11.12 9.26 8.46
N PRO A 371 12.44 9.45 8.73
CA PRO A 371 13.53 9.63 7.77
C PRO A 371 14.26 8.36 7.31
N ASP A 372 13.80 7.16 7.71
CA ASP A 372 14.54 5.93 7.40
C ASP A 372 14.54 5.58 5.89
N ASN A 373 13.49 5.94 5.16
CA ASN A 373 13.40 5.86 3.69
C ASN A 373 14.18 6.96 2.94
N ARG A 374 14.90 7.84 3.66
CA ARG A 374 15.72 8.92 3.07
C ARG A 374 17.23 8.69 3.23
N ARG A 375 17.63 7.50 3.70
CA ARG A 375 19.04 7.12 3.84
C ARG A 375 19.76 7.17 2.48
N PRO A 376 21.08 7.46 2.46
CA PRO A 376 21.85 7.51 1.22
C PRO A 376 21.83 6.19 0.44
N VAL A 377 21.81 6.29 -0.89
CA VAL A 377 21.83 5.14 -1.80
C VAL A 377 23.25 4.90 -2.31
N ASP A 378 23.74 3.67 -2.16
CA ASP A 378 25.01 3.23 -2.76
C ASP A 378 24.80 2.91 -4.25
N PHE A 379 25.03 3.89 -5.11
CA PHE A 379 24.93 3.75 -6.56
C PHE A 379 26.13 3.02 -7.19
N GLU A 380 27.31 3.00 -6.56
CA GLU A 380 28.46 2.26 -7.09
C GLU A 380 28.19 0.76 -7.06
N ARG A 381 27.66 0.25 -5.93
CA ARG A 381 27.22 -1.14 -5.79
C ARG A 381 26.22 -1.54 -6.89
N ARG A 382 25.23 -0.67 -7.15
CA ARG A 382 24.20 -0.90 -8.16
C ARG A 382 24.75 -0.93 -9.58
N ARG A 383 25.65 0.00 -9.92
CA ARG A 383 26.30 0.01 -11.24
C ARG A 383 27.15 -1.23 -11.46
N ALA A 384 27.92 -1.66 -10.45
CA ALA A 384 28.71 -2.88 -10.54
C ALA A 384 27.84 -4.15 -10.69
N ALA A 385 26.75 -4.24 -9.93
CA ALA A 385 25.79 -5.34 -10.06
C ALA A 385 25.10 -5.36 -11.43
N LEU A 386 24.67 -4.19 -11.93
CA LEU A 386 24.03 -4.07 -13.24
C LEU A 386 24.99 -4.45 -14.38
N ALA A 387 26.24 -3.99 -14.33
CA ALA A 387 27.24 -4.32 -15.34
C ALA A 387 27.47 -5.85 -15.42
N ARG A 388 27.59 -6.52 -14.27
CA ARG A 388 27.67 -7.99 -14.23
C ARG A 388 26.47 -8.67 -14.88
N LEU A 389 25.26 -8.23 -14.56
CA LEU A 389 24.03 -8.78 -15.13
C LEU A 389 23.92 -8.51 -16.64
N ASP A 390 24.47 -7.40 -17.12
CA ASP A 390 24.52 -7.06 -18.54
C ASP A 390 25.54 -7.90 -19.32
N ASP A 391 26.58 -8.39 -18.65
CA ASP A 391 27.53 -9.39 -19.17
C ASP A 391 27.02 -10.84 -18.97
N ASP A 392 25.70 -11.02 -18.86
CA ASP A 392 25.01 -12.32 -18.68
C ASP A 392 25.48 -13.16 -17.49
N ALA A 393 26.07 -12.53 -16.45
CA ALA A 393 26.36 -13.24 -15.22
C ALA A 393 25.05 -13.67 -14.53
N PRO A 394 24.98 -14.90 -13.97
CA PRO A 394 23.80 -15.31 -13.22
C PRO A 394 23.59 -14.42 -11.99
N PRO A 395 22.34 -14.15 -11.58
CA PRO A 395 22.06 -13.37 -10.38
C PRO A 395 22.59 -14.10 -9.13
N GLY A 396 23.29 -13.36 -8.26
CA GLY A 396 23.89 -13.91 -7.04
C GLY A 396 22.94 -13.98 -5.84
N GLY A 397 21.69 -13.53 -5.98
CA GLY A 397 20.68 -13.49 -4.93
C GLY A 397 19.56 -12.52 -5.26
N LEU A 398 18.65 -12.29 -4.31
CA LEU A 398 17.42 -11.53 -4.55
C LEU A 398 17.66 -10.08 -5.00
N ASP A 399 18.73 -9.44 -4.53
CA ASP A 399 19.13 -8.11 -5.01
C ASP A 399 19.43 -8.11 -6.51
N ASP A 400 20.23 -9.06 -6.99
CA ASP A 400 20.57 -9.19 -8.41
C ASP A 400 19.33 -9.58 -9.24
N GLU A 401 18.46 -10.45 -8.72
CA GLU A 401 17.20 -10.84 -9.39
C GLU A 401 16.24 -9.66 -9.55
N LYS A 402 16.08 -8.85 -8.50
CA LYS A 402 15.21 -7.66 -8.55
C LYS A 402 15.80 -6.59 -9.48
N LEU A 403 17.12 -6.44 -9.51
CA LEU A 403 17.81 -5.56 -10.45
C LEU A 403 17.65 -6.04 -11.90
N LEU A 404 17.70 -7.35 -12.12
CA LEU A 404 17.46 -7.97 -13.42
C LEU A 404 16.04 -7.68 -13.90
N VAL A 405 15.03 -7.99 -13.08
CA VAL A 405 13.61 -7.65 -13.37
C VAL A 405 13.46 -6.16 -13.69
N THR A 406 14.03 -5.30 -12.84
CA THR A 406 13.91 -3.85 -13.00
C THR A 406 14.54 -3.36 -14.30
N SER A 407 15.78 -3.76 -14.56
CA SER A 407 16.53 -3.31 -15.74
C SER A 407 15.92 -3.84 -17.04
N ARG A 408 15.55 -5.11 -17.10
CA ARG A 408 15.00 -5.74 -18.32
C ARG A 408 13.61 -5.20 -18.64
N ALA A 409 12.73 -5.02 -17.65
CA ALA A 409 11.41 -4.44 -17.87
C ALA A 409 11.51 -2.97 -18.31
N LEU A 410 12.33 -2.14 -17.66
CA LEU A 410 12.48 -0.73 -18.04
C LEU A 410 13.12 -0.55 -19.42
N ARG A 411 14.13 -1.37 -19.78
CA ARG A 411 14.73 -1.35 -21.13
C ARG A 411 13.74 -1.78 -22.19
N LEU A 412 12.97 -2.84 -21.93
CA LEU A 412 11.90 -3.25 -22.86
C LEU A 412 10.91 -2.12 -23.11
N ARG A 413 10.50 -1.39 -22.07
CA ARG A 413 9.58 -0.24 -22.24
C ARG A 413 10.19 0.91 -23.02
N ARG A 414 11.48 1.19 -22.81
CA ARG A 414 12.21 2.23 -23.54
C ARG A 414 12.38 1.87 -25.01
N ASP A 415 12.71 0.61 -25.29
CA ASP A 415 13.06 0.13 -26.62
C ASP A 415 11.81 -0.19 -27.45
N GLU A 416 10.70 -0.61 -26.81
CA GLU A 416 9.41 -0.92 -27.42
C GLU A 416 8.29 -0.01 -26.89
N PRO A 417 8.38 1.33 -27.05
CA PRO A 417 7.44 2.26 -26.44
C PRO A 417 6.00 2.01 -26.94
N SER A 418 5.82 1.56 -28.18
CA SER A 418 4.50 1.26 -28.76
C SER A 418 3.74 0.14 -28.03
N TRP A 419 4.44 -0.72 -27.27
CA TRP A 419 3.81 -1.82 -26.53
C TRP A 419 3.27 -1.38 -25.16
N PHE A 420 3.73 -0.24 -24.63
CA PHE A 420 3.38 0.21 -23.27
C PHE A 420 2.74 1.58 -23.23
N ALA A 421 3.08 2.46 -24.18
CA ALA A 421 2.49 3.78 -24.32
C ALA A 421 1.07 3.69 -24.91
N PRO A 422 0.23 4.71 -24.69
CA PRO A 422 -1.07 4.80 -25.33
C PRO A 422 -0.95 4.69 -26.86
N PRO A 423 -1.86 3.98 -27.56
CA PRO A 423 -3.10 3.39 -27.06
C PRO A 423 -2.97 1.89 -26.66
N SER A 424 -1.78 1.40 -26.27
CA SER A 424 -1.59 -0.03 -25.97
C SER A 424 -2.53 -0.54 -24.87
N PRO A 425 -3.41 -1.51 -25.18
CA PRO A 425 -4.40 -2.01 -24.22
C PRO A 425 -3.75 -2.84 -23.11
N HIS A 426 -4.53 -3.11 -22.07
CA HIS A 426 -4.21 -4.10 -21.04
C HIS A 426 -5.06 -5.35 -21.23
N GLU A 427 -4.42 -6.46 -21.57
CA GLU A 427 -5.09 -7.70 -21.90
C GLU A 427 -4.76 -8.78 -20.87
N PRO A 428 -5.67 -9.12 -19.94
CA PRO A 428 -5.45 -10.23 -19.02
C PRO A 428 -5.33 -11.55 -19.76
N LEU A 429 -4.43 -12.40 -19.29
CA LEU A 429 -4.29 -13.77 -19.76
C LEU A 429 -4.70 -14.73 -18.65
N THR A 430 -5.39 -15.81 -19.02
CA THR A 430 -5.93 -16.78 -18.06
C THR A 430 -5.06 -18.03 -18.06
N ALA A 431 -4.58 -18.41 -16.87
CA ALA A 431 -4.01 -19.72 -16.65
C ALA A 431 -5.13 -20.77 -16.48
N VAL A 432 -4.87 -22.01 -16.87
CA VAL A 432 -5.80 -23.13 -16.74
C VAL A 432 -5.09 -24.30 -16.07
N GLY A 433 -5.69 -24.82 -15.00
CA GLY A 433 -5.16 -25.95 -14.25
C GLY A 433 -5.36 -25.80 -12.74
N PRO A 434 -4.87 -26.77 -11.95
CA PRO A 434 -5.12 -26.81 -10.50
C PRO A 434 -4.60 -25.60 -9.73
N ALA A 435 -3.53 -24.96 -10.21
CA ALA A 435 -2.90 -23.81 -9.56
C ALA A 435 -3.14 -22.47 -10.29
N ALA A 436 -4.17 -22.39 -11.16
CA ALA A 436 -4.41 -21.21 -12.00
C ALA A 436 -4.59 -19.90 -11.21
N GLU A 437 -5.15 -19.96 -10.00
CA GLU A 437 -5.38 -18.78 -9.14
C GLU A 437 -4.09 -18.13 -8.58
N HIS A 438 -2.97 -18.84 -8.67
CA HIS A 438 -1.64 -18.36 -8.30
C HIS A 438 -0.95 -17.59 -9.42
N ALA A 439 -1.48 -17.62 -10.65
CA ALA A 439 -0.93 -16.88 -11.78
C ALA A 439 -1.59 -15.52 -11.94
N VAL A 440 -0.77 -14.47 -12.02
CA VAL A 440 -1.16 -13.16 -12.57
C VAL A 440 -0.46 -13.03 -13.91
N ALA A 441 -1.22 -13.03 -14.99
CA ALA A 441 -0.67 -12.92 -16.34
C ALA A 441 -1.43 -11.88 -17.17
N PHE A 442 -0.69 -11.12 -17.97
CA PHE A 442 -1.26 -10.14 -18.89
C PHE A 442 -0.31 -9.80 -20.03
N ARG A 443 -0.89 -9.29 -21.12
CA ARG A 443 -0.19 -8.83 -22.31
C ARG A 443 -0.28 -7.30 -22.45
N ARG A 444 0.84 -6.70 -22.88
CA ARG A 444 0.97 -5.30 -23.30
C ARG A 444 1.72 -5.26 -24.63
N GLY A 445 1.02 -4.88 -25.70
CA GLY A 445 1.54 -5.06 -27.06
C GLY A 445 1.90 -6.53 -27.32
N ARG A 446 3.19 -6.82 -27.53
CA ARG A 446 3.69 -8.20 -27.71
C ARG A 446 4.37 -8.76 -26.45
N ALA A 447 4.52 -7.99 -25.38
CA ALA A 447 5.11 -8.48 -24.13
C ALA A 447 4.07 -9.18 -23.26
N VAL A 448 4.42 -10.36 -22.75
CA VAL A 448 3.63 -11.12 -21.78
C VAL A 448 4.34 -11.11 -20.44
N THR A 449 3.68 -10.60 -19.41
CA THR A 449 4.14 -10.65 -18.02
C THR A 449 3.46 -11.80 -17.31
N VAL A 450 4.23 -12.57 -16.54
CA VAL A 450 3.72 -13.63 -15.66
C VAL A 450 4.32 -13.42 -14.27
N ALA A 451 3.48 -13.45 -13.24
CA ALA A 451 3.90 -13.39 -11.85
C ALA A 451 3.15 -14.42 -10.99
N THR A 452 3.88 -14.99 -10.02
CA THR A 452 3.30 -15.87 -9.01
C THR A 452 2.74 -15.05 -7.85
N ARG A 453 1.52 -15.36 -7.39
CA ARG A 453 0.92 -14.83 -6.15
C ARG A 453 0.57 -15.97 -5.20
N LEU A 454 0.51 -15.67 -3.90
CA LEU A 454 0.20 -16.62 -2.83
C LEU A 454 1.13 -17.86 -2.86
N PRO A 455 2.46 -17.64 -2.72
CA PRO A 455 3.46 -18.71 -2.86
C PRO A 455 3.36 -19.82 -1.82
N VAL A 456 2.91 -19.55 -0.59
CA VAL A 456 2.82 -20.59 0.45
C VAL A 456 1.67 -21.54 0.14
N ALA A 457 0.53 -21.01 -0.31
CA ALA A 457 -0.58 -21.82 -0.76
C ALA A 457 -0.22 -22.62 -2.02
N LEU A 458 0.53 -22.04 -2.96
CA LEU A 458 1.04 -22.76 -4.14
C LEU A 458 1.96 -23.93 -3.75
N ASP A 459 2.89 -23.73 -2.82
CA ASP A 459 3.78 -24.77 -2.34
C ASP A 459 3.00 -25.93 -1.68
N ARG A 460 1.97 -25.61 -0.88
CA ARG A 460 1.07 -26.61 -0.28
C ARG A 460 0.29 -27.43 -1.32
N LEU A 461 0.04 -26.88 -2.51
CA LEU A 461 -0.57 -27.60 -3.64
C LEU A 461 0.43 -28.50 -4.39
N GLY A 462 1.71 -28.47 -4.05
CA GLY A 462 2.77 -29.18 -4.77
C GLY A 462 3.31 -28.39 -5.97
N GLY A 463 3.22 -27.06 -5.93
CA GLY A 463 3.71 -26.17 -6.99
C GLY A 463 2.73 -26.02 -8.15
N TRP A 464 3.24 -25.69 -9.33
CA TRP A 464 2.42 -25.36 -10.51
C TRP A 464 1.63 -26.55 -11.08
N THR A 465 1.98 -27.79 -10.73
CA THR A 465 1.34 -29.02 -11.24
C THR A 465 1.19 -28.98 -12.78
N SER A 466 0.03 -29.36 -13.32
CA SER A 466 -0.28 -29.32 -14.75
C SER A 466 -0.89 -27.97 -15.19
N THR A 467 -0.49 -26.86 -14.59
CA THR A 467 -1.08 -25.54 -14.89
C THR A 467 -0.42 -24.92 -16.11
N LEU A 468 -1.25 -24.51 -17.06
CA LEU A 468 -0.86 -23.98 -18.36
C LEU A 468 -1.26 -22.51 -18.47
N LEU A 469 -0.50 -21.74 -19.26
CA LEU A 469 -0.82 -20.37 -19.66
C LEU A 469 -0.93 -20.29 -21.18
N ASP A 470 -1.99 -19.66 -21.67
CA ASP A 470 -2.09 -19.24 -23.08
C ASP A 470 -1.49 -17.82 -23.21
N PRO A 471 -0.34 -17.65 -23.90
CA PRO A 471 0.27 -16.34 -24.12
C PRO A 471 -0.42 -15.52 -25.23
N GLY A 472 -1.46 -16.05 -25.88
CA GLY A 472 -2.30 -15.36 -26.85
C GLY A 472 -1.75 -15.34 -28.28
N GLY A 473 -1.07 -16.41 -28.71
CA GLY A 473 -0.54 -16.58 -30.07
C GLY A 473 0.29 -17.85 -30.24
N GLU A 474 0.45 -18.30 -31.48
CA GLU A 474 1.38 -19.39 -31.83
C GLU A 474 2.79 -18.81 -32.02
N GLY A 475 3.80 -19.39 -31.38
CA GLY A 475 5.18 -18.93 -31.54
C GLY A 475 6.19 -19.44 -30.52
N GLU A 476 7.41 -18.94 -30.67
CA GLU A 476 8.50 -19.08 -29.70
C GLU A 476 8.58 -17.81 -28.85
N TRP A 477 8.68 -17.98 -27.54
CA TRP A 477 8.67 -16.91 -26.56
C TRP A 477 9.97 -16.92 -25.77
N ARG A 478 10.76 -15.85 -25.89
CA ARG A 478 11.95 -15.65 -25.08
C ARG A 478 11.62 -14.96 -23.77
N ASP A 479 12.04 -15.55 -22.67
CA ASP A 479 12.04 -14.87 -21.38
C ASP A 479 13.26 -13.95 -21.27
N LEU A 480 13.01 -12.64 -21.13
CA LEU A 480 14.07 -11.64 -21.00
C LEU A 480 14.84 -11.73 -19.67
N LEU A 481 14.32 -12.50 -18.70
CA LEU A 481 14.96 -12.66 -17.39
C LEU A 481 15.91 -13.86 -17.37
N THR A 482 15.55 -14.97 -18.01
CA THR A 482 16.36 -16.20 -18.00
C THR A 482 17.11 -16.46 -19.30
N GLY A 483 16.69 -15.82 -20.40
CA GLY A 483 17.17 -16.07 -21.76
C GLY A 483 16.59 -17.33 -22.41
N GLU A 484 15.74 -18.08 -21.70
CA GLU A 484 15.14 -19.33 -22.18
C GLU A 484 14.05 -19.06 -23.22
N VAL A 485 13.86 -20.03 -24.11
CA VAL A 485 12.86 -19.98 -25.16
C VAL A 485 11.81 -21.06 -24.91
N HIS A 486 10.57 -20.63 -24.68
CA HIS A 486 9.42 -21.50 -24.48
C HIS A 486 8.61 -21.59 -25.78
N ARG A 487 8.10 -22.79 -26.10
CA ARG A 487 7.47 -23.07 -27.39
C ARG A 487 6.10 -23.69 -27.20
N GLY A 488 5.17 -23.29 -28.06
CA GLY A 488 3.84 -23.90 -28.15
C GLY A 488 2.71 -22.91 -27.87
N PRO A 489 1.46 -23.34 -28.15
CA PRO A 489 0.27 -22.52 -27.93
C PRO A 489 -0.12 -22.39 -26.45
N LEU A 490 0.35 -23.32 -25.61
CA LEU A 490 0.16 -23.32 -24.17
C LEU A 490 1.52 -23.56 -23.51
N LEU A 491 1.86 -22.74 -22.52
CA LEU A 491 3.11 -22.81 -21.80
C LEU A 491 2.89 -23.42 -20.42
N GLU A 492 3.68 -24.42 -20.05
CA GLU A 492 3.66 -25.01 -18.71
C GLU A 492 4.26 -24.03 -17.69
N LEU A 493 3.48 -23.56 -16.73
CA LEU A 493 3.97 -22.60 -15.73
C LEU A 493 5.05 -23.20 -14.82
N ALA A 494 5.04 -24.52 -14.62
CA ALA A 494 6.10 -25.23 -13.92
C ALA A 494 7.47 -25.08 -14.59
N VAL A 495 7.49 -24.95 -15.93
CA VAL A 495 8.70 -24.76 -16.73
C VAL A 495 9.04 -23.28 -16.86
N VAL A 496 8.07 -22.44 -17.23
CA VAL A 496 8.28 -20.99 -17.42
C VAL A 496 8.80 -20.32 -16.14
N LEU A 497 8.35 -20.78 -14.97
CA LEU A 497 8.68 -20.18 -13.68
C LEU A 497 9.62 -21.05 -12.83
N GLU A 498 10.34 -21.99 -13.45
CA GLU A 498 11.27 -22.90 -12.75
C GLU A 498 12.41 -22.13 -12.09
N ARG A 499 13.03 -21.19 -12.82
CA ARG A 499 14.21 -20.44 -12.36
C ARG A 499 13.84 -19.17 -11.60
N MET A 500 12.81 -18.48 -12.06
CA MET A 500 12.31 -17.24 -11.46
C MET A 500 10.81 -17.33 -11.25
N PRO A 501 10.26 -16.78 -10.15
CA PRO A 501 8.82 -16.84 -9.87
C PRO A 501 8.01 -15.84 -10.71
N VAL A 502 8.68 -15.21 -11.67
CA VAL A 502 8.16 -14.23 -12.61
C VAL A 502 8.82 -14.45 -13.98
N ALA A 503 8.15 -14.08 -15.05
CA ALA A 503 8.68 -14.12 -16.41
C ALA A 503 8.28 -12.87 -17.19
N LEU A 504 9.15 -12.42 -18.08
CA LEU A 504 8.88 -11.35 -19.05
C LEU A 504 9.12 -11.88 -20.46
N LEU A 505 8.07 -12.41 -21.06
CA LEU A 505 8.14 -13.09 -22.34
C LEU A 505 7.96 -12.10 -23.49
N VAL A 506 8.82 -12.21 -24.49
CA VAL A 506 8.71 -11.51 -25.77
C VAL A 506 8.82 -12.51 -26.92
N PRO A 507 8.26 -12.20 -28.10
CA PRO A 507 8.44 -13.07 -29.26
C PRO A 507 9.92 -13.20 -29.66
N GLU A 508 10.36 -14.41 -30.01
CA GLU A 508 11.76 -14.73 -30.34
C GLU A 508 12.30 -13.94 -31.55
N ASP A 509 11.44 -13.56 -32.50
CA ASP A 509 11.81 -12.73 -33.66
C ASP A 509 12.26 -11.30 -33.30
N ARG A 510 12.15 -10.92 -32.02
CA ARG A 510 12.59 -9.62 -31.47
C ARG A 510 13.97 -9.66 -30.80
N ALA A 511 14.44 -10.85 -30.40
CA ALA A 511 15.57 -11.00 -29.49
C ALA A 511 16.92 -10.61 -30.08
#